data_AF-A0AA35WX23-F1
#
_entry.id   AF-A0AA35WX23-F1
#
_cell.length_a   1.000
_cell.length_b   1.000
_cell.length_c   1.000
_cell.angle_alpha   90.00
_cell.angle_beta   90.00
_cell.angle_gamma   90.00
#
_symmetry.space_group_name_H-M   'P 1'
#
loop_
_entity.id
_entity.type
_entity.pdbx_description
1 polymer ?
#
loop_
_entity_poly.entity_id
_entity_poly.type
_entity_poly.pdbx_seq_one_letter_code
_entity_poly.pdbx_strand_id
1 'polypeptide(L)'
;MQEDLLNNFGDEFGIDARYTDLDEMLSKEKPDLLHIVTAPVLRGSNERIRYPLMNRASEHGVPAAIVEKPIAVESEDWRQISELAERTQTKFVVNTQLNFHPQNLALKQDVAEGKIGAIKFIEASARNPPVDQAPHVLQLVSSYIDNSRPVKVQGQISGAGQLDSAQPSPANATALVTYANGVQVSVAFGPEMAPTCATRYWKQPT
;
A
#
# COMPACT_ATOMS: atom_id res chain seq x y z
N MET A 1 15.47 15.86 13.19
CA MET A 1 15.34 14.54 13.83
C MET A 1 14.82 14.76 15.25
N GLN A 2 13.87 13.95 15.72
CA GLN A 2 13.23 14.14 17.03
C GLN A 2 13.66 13.01 17.96
N GLU A 3 14.79 13.19 18.65
CA GLU A 3 15.38 12.16 19.54
C GLU A 3 14.43 11.74 20.66
N ASP A 4 13.61 12.65 21.16
CA ASP A 4 12.58 12.33 22.16
C ASP A 4 11.57 11.30 21.65
N LEU A 5 11.15 11.38 20.37
CA LEU A 5 10.24 10.40 19.78
C LEU A 5 10.91 9.02 19.64
N LEU A 6 12.19 9.01 19.24
CA LEU A 6 12.98 7.78 19.14
C LEU A 6 13.13 7.10 20.51
N ASN A 7 13.44 7.88 21.54
CA ASN A 7 13.65 7.36 22.89
C ASN A 7 12.34 6.89 23.52
N ASN A 8 11.28 7.69 23.46
CA ASN A 8 9.98 7.30 24.03
C ASN A 8 9.43 6.02 23.38
N PHE A 9 9.54 5.89 22.05
CA PHE A 9 9.09 4.69 21.35
C PHE A 9 9.99 3.49 21.66
N GLY A 10 11.31 3.70 21.73
CA GLY A 10 12.24 2.66 22.15
C GLY A 10 11.96 2.17 23.57
N ASP A 11 11.68 3.07 24.52
CA ASP A 11 11.37 2.74 25.91
C ASP A 11 10.05 1.95 26.02
N GLU A 12 9.02 2.35 25.28
CA GLU A 12 7.72 1.66 25.24
C GLU A 12 7.83 0.17 24.89
N PHE A 13 8.72 -0.16 23.96
CA PHE A 13 8.92 -1.54 23.49
C PHE A 13 10.18 -2.22 24.07
N GLY A 14 10.90 -1.57 25.00
CA GLY A 14 12.11 -2.12 25.61
C GLY A 14 13.27 -2.32 24.63
N ILE A 15 13.43 -1.42 23.66
CA ILE A 15 14.47 -1.46 22.62
C ILE A 15 15.60 -0.50 22.98
N ASP A 16 16.77 -1.04 23.34
CA ASP A 16 17.94 -0.25 23.70
C ASP A 16 18.73 0.25 22.47
N ALA A 17 18.75 -0.55 21.39
CA ALA A 17 19.46 -0.23 20.16
C ALA A 17 18.66 0.78 19.33
N ARG A 18 19.07 2.06 19.40
CA ARG A 18 18.40 3.19 18.75
C ARG A 18 19.38 3.95 17.89
N TYR A 19 18.91 4.37 16.72
CA TYR A 19 19.76 4.97 15.72
C TYR A 19 19.12 6.22 15.13
N THR A 20 19.97 7.20 14.88
CA THR A 20 19.64 8.44 14.21
C THR A 20 20.11 8.45 12.75
N ASP A 21 20.99 7.52 12.38
CA ASP A 21 21.46 7.28 11.03
C ASP A 21 21.14 5.84 10.59
N LEU A 22 20.59 5.71 9.37
CA LEU A 22 20.20 4.41 8.82
C LEU A 22 21.42 3.56 8.44
N ASP A 23 22.48 4.15 7.89
CA ASP A 23 23.65 3.39 7.44
C ASP A 23 24.44 2.84 8.64
N GLU A 24 24.52 3.61 9.73
CA GLU A 24 25.03 3.13 11.01
C GLU A 24 24.24 1.91 11.50
N MET A 25 22.90 2.03 11.55
CA MET A 25 22.02 0.94 11.99
C MET A 25 22.22 -0.31 11.13
N LEU A 26 22.17 -0.18 9.80
CA LEU A 26 22.31 -1.32 8.88
C LEU A 26 23.69 -1.98 8.97
N SER A 27 24.75 -1.18 9.12
CA SER A 27 26.13 -1.69 9.24
C SER A 27 26.34 -2.47 10.54
N LYS A 28 25.76 -1.99 11.64
CA LYS A 28 25.93 -2.56 12.97
C LYS A 28 25.03 -3.76 13.22
N GLU A 29 23.74 -3.63 12.90
CA GLU A 29 22.72 -4.65 13.20
C GLU A 29 22.65 -5.75 12.14
N LYS A 30 22.95 -5.43 10.87
CA LYS A 30 22.89 -6.38 9.73
C LYS A 30 21.61 -7.23 9.72
N PRO A 31 20.42 -6.59 9.70
CA PRO A 31 19.17 -7.30 9.91
C PRO A 31 18.86 -8.28 8.77
N ASP A 32 18.28 -9.45 9.12
CA ASP A 32 17.72 -10.38 8.14
C ASP A 32 16.46 -9.82 7.47
N LEU A 33 15.72 -8.96 8.19
CA LEU A 33 14.48 -8.33 7.77
C LEU A 33 14.43 -6.87 8.23
N LEU A 34 14.25 -5.95 7.29
CA LEU A 34 14.03 -4.52 7.58
C LEU A 34 12.56 -4.15 7.38
N HIS A 35 11.99 -3.32 8.27
CA HIS A 35 10.66 -2.76 8.10
C HIS A 35 10.71 -1.24 7.90
N ILE A 36 10.40 -0.77 6.69
CA ILE A 36 10.43 0.65 6.30
C ILE A 36 9.03 1.27 6.47
N VAL A 37 8.78 1.83 7.66
CA VAL A 37 7.47 2.39 8.07
C VAL A 37 7.39 3.92 7.92
N THR A 38 8.36 4.54 7.25
CA THR A 38 8.37 6.00 7.03
C THR A 38 7.27 6.43 6.07
N ALA A 39 6.90 7.72 6.09
CA ALA A 39 6.11 8.31 5.02
C ALA A 39 6.91 8.28 3.69
N PRO A 40 6.23 8.29 2.52
CA PRO A 40 6.91 8.30 1.23
C PRO A 40 7.59 9.64 0.92
N VAL A 41 7.07 10.74 1.48
CA VAL A 41 7.64 12.08 1.39
C VAL A 41 8.09 12.54 2.77
N LEU A 42 9.27 13.14 2.85
CA LEU A 42 9.78 13.70 4.09
C LEU A 42 8.90 14.88 4.54
N ARG A 43 8.40 14.80 5.78
CA ARG A 43 7.45 15.79 6.34
C ARG A 43 8.00 17.21 6.25
N GLY A 44 7.19 18.14 5.74
CA GLY A 44 7.56 19.54 5.58
C GLY A 44 8.47 19.83 4.38
N SER A 45 8.63 18.86 3.48
CA SER A 45 9.39 18.99 2.24
C SER A 45 8.66 18.29 1.09
N ASN A 46 9.20 18.43 -0.13
CA ASN A 46 8.82 17.65 -1.30
C ASN A 46 9.84 16.54 -1.60
N GLU A 47 10.65 16.12 -0.64
CA GLU A 47 11.66 15.08 -0.86
C GLU A 47 11.03 13.69 -0.79
N ARG A 48 11.18 12.89 -1.85
CA ARG A 48 10.67 11.51 -1.92
C ARG A 48 11.75 10.57 -1.38
N ILE A 49 11.44 9.82 -0.33
CA ILE A 49 12.45 9.07 0.44
C ILE A 49 12.35 7.55 0.32
N ARG A 50 11.32 7.00 -0.35
CA ARG A 50 11.17 5.54 -0.50
C ARG A 50 12.34 4.90 -1.24
N TYR A 51 12.64 5.39 -2.45
CA TYR A 51 13.75 4.86 -3.23
C TYR A 51 15.09 4.92 -2.49
N PRO A 52 15.52 6.06 -1.92
CA PRO A 52 16.76 6.13 -1.14
C PRO A 52 16.84 5.11 0.01
N LEU A 53 15.76 4.95 0.78
CA LEU A 53 15.72 4.00 1.91
C LEU A 53 15.81 2.54 1.43
N MET A 54 15.07 2.20 0.37
CA MET A 54 15.10 0.87 -0.23
C MET A 54 16.46 0.57 -0.86
N ASN A 55 17.07 1.54 -1.56
CA ASN A 55 18.38 1.38 -2.16
C ASN A 55 19.47 1.16 -1.09
N ARG A 56 19.45 1.91 0.02
CA ARG A 56 20.36 1.67 1.15
C ARG A 56 20.22 0.27 1.73
N ALA A 57 18.98 -0.21 1.94
CA ALA A 57 18.76 -1.59 2.38
C ALA A 57 19.40 -2.61 1.41
N SER A 58 19.29 -2.37 0.10
CA SER A 58 19.94 -3.19 -0.92
C SER A 58 21.46 -3.10 -0.90
N GLU A 59 22.04 -1.91 -0.71
CA GLU A 59 23.50 -1.69 -0.69
C GLU A 59 24.16 -2.36 0.52
N HIS A 60 23.48 -2.36 1.66
CA HIS A 60 23.91 -3.08 2.87
C HIS A 60 23.62 -4.59 2.84
N GLY A 61 23.03 -5.09 1.75
CA GLY A 61 22.78 -6.52 1.56
C GLY A 61 21.71 -7.11 2.47
N VAL A 62 20.73 -6.29 2.91
CA VAL A 62 19.59 -6.78 3.70
C VAL A 62 18.82 -7.83 2.88
N PRO A 63 18.60 -9.06 3.39
CA PRO A 63 17.95 -10.11 2.61
C PRO A 63 16.50 -9.78 2.19
N ALA A 64 15.72 -9.19 3.10
CA ALA A 64 14.33 -8.82 2.84
C ALA A 64 13.93 -7.51 3.51
N ALA A 65 13.02 -6.78 2.90
CA ALA A 65 12.43 -5.59 3.49
C ALA A 65 10.91 -5.51 3.25
N ILE A 66 10.16 -5.26 4.31
CA ILE A 66 8.76 -4.88 4.25
C ILE A 66 8.70 -3.36 4.15
N VAL A 67 7.95 -2.83 3.21
CA VAL A 67 7.84 -1.39 2.96
C VAL A 67 6.39 -1.00 3.13
N GLU A 68 6.14 -0.03 4.02
CA GLU A 68 4.80 0.54 4.14
C GLU A 68 4.33 1.11 2.82
N LYS A 69 3.01 1.06 2.59
CA LYS A 69 2.41 1.72 1.44
C LYS A 69 2.34 3.25 1.69
N PRO A 70 2.23 4.06 0.63
CA PRO A 70 2.57 3.74 -0.75
C PRO A 70 4.10 3.68 -0.92
N ILE A 71 4.56 2.87 -1.89
CA ILE A 71 5.99 2.78 -2.22
C ILE A 71 6.46 3.87 -3.17
N ALA A 72 5.55 4.49 -3.92
CA ALA A 72 5.81 5.59 -4.83
C ALA A 72 4.65 6.59 -4.78
N VAL A 73 4.93 7.86 -5.04
CA VAL A 73 3.93 8.93 -5.13
C VAL A 73 3.88 9.56 -6.52
N GLU A 74 4.90 9.35 -7.35
CA GLU A 74 5.01 9.86 -8.72
C GLU A 74 5.50 8.77 -9.68
N SER A 75 5.67 9.13 -10.96
CA SER A 75 6.17 8.16 -11.96
C SER A 75 7.69 8.00 -11.87
N GLU A 76 8.38 9.06 -11.44
CA GLU A 76 9.83 9.13 -11.35
C GLU A 76 10.37 8.21 -10.24
N ASP A 77 9.82 8.28 -9.03
CA ASP A 77 10.21 7.41 -7.92
C ASP A 77 9.75 5.96 -8.17
N TRP A 78 8.60 5.76 -8.81
CA TRP A 78 8.19 4.44 -9.29
C TRP A 78 9.19 3.82 -10.27
N ARG A 79 9.70 4.59 -11.23
CA ARG A 79 10.71 4.09 -12.19
C ARG A 79 11.99 3.68 -11.47
N GLN A 80 12.48 4.51 -10.55
CA GLN A 80 13.68 4.20 -9.76
C GLN A 80 13.51 2.92 -8.93
N ILE A 81 12.34 2.73 -8.31
CA ILE A 81 12.03 1.53 -7.53
C ILE A 81 11.91 0.30 -8.42
N SER A 82 11.35 0.44 -9.62
CA SER A 82 11.25 -0.65 -10.60
C SER A 82 12.65 -1.10 -11.05
N GLU A 83 13.52 -0.14 -11.40
CA GLU A 83 14.92 -0.41 -11.76
C GLU A 83 15.70 -1.05 -10.60
N LEU A 84 15.45 -0.61 -9.35
CA LEU A 84 16.04 -1.25 -8.17
C LEU A 84 15.60 -2.71 -8.04
N ALA A 85 14.31 -2.98 -8.21
CA ALA A 85 13.74 -4.32 -8.09
C ALA A 85 14.32 -5.31 -9.12
N GLU A 86 14.77 -4.83 -10.28
CA GLU A 86 15.40 -5.67 -11.31
C GLU A 86 16.85 -6.06 -10.96
N ARG A 87 17.58 -5.22 -10.22
CA ARG A 87 19.02 -5.42 -9.95
C ARG A 87 19.37 -5.88 -8.54
N THR A 88 18.50 -5.62 -7.57
CA THR A 88 18.74 -5.94 -6.16
C THR A 88 18.67 -7.45 -5.87
N GLN A 89 19.38 -7.90 -4.84
CA GLN A 89 19.15 -9.22 -4.24
C GLN A 89 18.13 -9.17 -3.09
N THR A 90 17.86 -7.98 -2.54
CA THR A 90 16.89 -7.77 -1.46
C THR A 90 15.47 -8.04 -1.94
N LYS A 91 14.71 -8.82 -1.18
CA LYS A 91 13.29 -9.06 -1.46
C LYS A 91 12.43 -7.98 -0.82
N PHE A 92 11.80 -7.16 -1.65
CA PHE A 92 10.87 -6.13 -1.20
C PHE A 92 9.43 -6.65 -1.17
N VAL A 93 8.74 -6.42 -0.07
CA VAL A 93 7.32 -6.71 0.11
C VAL A 93 6.58 -5.44 0.47
N VAL A 94 5.54 -5.08 -0.27
CA VAL A 94 4.69 -3.92 0.05
C VAL A 94 3.64 -4.32 1.08
N ASN A 95 3.50 -3.56 2.16
CA ASN A 95 2.54 -3.86 3.23
C ASN A 95 1.08 -3.58 2.80
N THR A 96 0.54 -4.46 1.95
CA THR A 96 -0.87 -4.49 1.57
C THR A 96 -1.63 -5.52 2.42
N GLN A 97 -1.65 -5.31 3.74
CA GLN A 97 -2.10 -6.29 4.74
C GLN A 97 -3.47 -6.96 4.50
N LEU A 98 -4.43 -6.31 3.82
CA LEU A 98 -5.73 -6.91 3.51
C LEU A 98 -5.62 -8.22 2.73
N ASN A 99 -4.55 -8.40 1.96
CA ASN A 99 -4.31 -9.64 1.21
C ASN A 99 -4.18 -10.89 2.08
N PHE A 100 -3.78 -10.70 3.34
CA PHE A 100 -3.51 -11.77 4.31
C PHE A 100 -4.62 -11.90 5.36
N HIS A 101 -5.68 -11.09 5.29
CA HIS A 101 -6.80 -11.19 6.20
C HIS A 101 -7.53 -12.54 6.01
N PRO A 102 -7.84 -13.31 7.07
CA PRO A 102 -8.40 -14.66 6.94
C PRO A 102 -9.64 -14.75 6.06
N GLN A 103 -10.54 -13.77 6.14
CA GLN A 103 -11.75 -13.74 5.29
C GLN A 103 -11.43 -13.49 3.81
N ASN A 104 -10.39 -12.69 3.51
CA ASN A 104 -9.95 -12.51 2.13
C ASN A 104 -9.26 -13.77 1.60
N LEU A 105 -8.49 -14.49 2.44
CA LEU A 105 -7.90 -15.77 2.06
C LEU A 105 -8.97 -16.82 1.75
N ALA A 106 -10.00 -16.92 2.59
CA ALA A 106 -11.15 -17.80 2.35
C ALA A 106 -11.88 -17.43 1.04
N LEU A 107 -12.18 -16.14 0.83
CA LEU A 107 -12.82 -15.70 -0.41
C LEU A 107 -11.97 -15.97 -1.66
N LYS A 108 -10.65 -15.78 -1.58
CA LYS A 108 -9.74 -16.12 -2.68
C LYS A 108 -9.78 -17.60 -3.02
N GLN A 109 -9.82 -18.45 -2.00
CA GLN A 109 -9.95 -19.89 -2.19
C GLN A 109 -11.30 -20.23 -2.86
N ASP A 110 -12.41 -19.67 -2.38
CA ASP A 110 -13.73 -19.90 -2.97
C ASP A 110 -13.81 -19.45 -4.43
N VAL A 111 -13.17 -18.31 -4.75
CA VAL A 111 -13.04 -17.79 -6.12
C VAL A 111 -12.20 -18.74 -6.99
N ALA A 112 -11.04 -19.17 -6.50
CA ALA A 112 -10.13 -20.07 -7.23
C ALA A 112 -10.75 -21.46 -7.48
N GLU A 113 -11.56 -21.95 -6.54
CA GLU A 113 -12.32 -23.20 -6.66
C GLU A 113 -13.58 -23.06 -7.54
N GLY A 114 -13.88 -21.85 -8.03
CA GLY A 114 -15.01 -21.59 -8.91
C GLY A 114 -16.37 -21.61 -8.22
N LYS A 115 -16.44 -21.51 -6.88
CA LYS A 115 -17.70 -21.59 -6.12
C LYS A 115 -18.71 -20.49 -6.47
N ILE A 116 -18.22 -19.33 -6.91
CA ILE A 116 -19.04 -18.19 -7.34
C ILE A 116 -19.24 -18.13 -8.87
N GLY A 117 -18.75 -19.14 -9.60
CA GLY A 117 -18.71 -19.14 -11.06
C GLY A 117 -17.70 -18.14 -11.63
N ALA A 118 -17.86 -17.80 -12.92
CA ALA A 118 -16.97 -16.85 -13.58
C ALA A 118 -17.23 -15.42 -13.10
N ILE A 119 -16.17 -14.73 -12.65
CA ILE A 119 -16.22 -13.31 -12.29
C ILE A 119 -16.65 -12.50 -13.51
N LYS A 120 -17.76 -11.76 -13.38
CA LYS A 120 -18.28 -10.87 -14.43
C LYS A 120 -17.92 -9.41 -14.20
N PHE A 121 -17.84 -9.01 -12.94
CA PHE A 121 -17.62 -7.64 -12.53
C PHE A 121 -17.14 -7.61 -11.08
N ILE A 122 -16.31 -6.64 -10.72
CA ILE A 122 -15.94 -6.38 -9.33
C ILE A 122 -16.25 -4.91 -9.01
N GLU A 123 -16.97 -4.68 -7.93
CA GLU A 123 -17.07 -3.35 -7.32
C GLU A 123 -16.21 -3.35 -6.06
N ALA A 124 -15.32 -2.37 -5.92
CA ALA A 124 -14.49 -2.23 -4.75
C ALA A 124 -14.41 -0.78 -4.31
N SER A 125 -14.57 -0.51 -3.01
CA SER A 125 -14.57 0.87 -2.54
C SER A 125 -14.03 1.02 -1.13
N ALA A 126 -13.55 2.22 -0.81
CA ALA A 126 -13.19 2.59 0.55
C ALA A 126 -13.41 4.10 0.78
N ARG A 127 -13.94 4.47 1.94
CA ARG A 127 -14.29 5.87 2.23
C ARG A 127 -13.11 6.77 2.60
N ASN A 128 -11.93 6.20 2.83
CA ASN A 128 -10.72 7.00 3.05
C ASN A 128 -10.09 7.40 1.70
N PRO A 129 -9.24 8.44 1.67
CA PRO A 129 -8.58 8.90 0.45
C PRO A 129 -7.81 7.79 -0.30
N PRO A 130 -7.58 7.93 -1.61
CA PRO A 130 -6.91 6.94 -2.43
C PRO A 130 -5.54 6.51 -1.89
N VAL A 131 -4.68 7.43 -1.42
CA VAL A 131 -3.36 7.06 -0.88
C VAL A 131 -3.45 6.09 0.31
N ASP A 132 -4.55 6.16 1.07
CA ASP A 132 -4.74 5.32 2.24
C ASP A 132 -5.18 3.91 1.87
N GLN A 133 -6.08 3.79 0.89
CA GLN A 133 -6.82 2.54 0.67
C GLN A 133 -6.66 1.96 -0.73
N ALA A 134 -6.36 2.77 -1.75
CA ALA A 134 -6.24 2.27 -3.11
C ALA A 134 -5.15 1.20 -3.25
N PRO A 135 -3.94 1.33 -2.65
CA PRO A 135 -2.96 0.25 -2.69
C PRO A 135 -3.48 -1.08 -2.13
N HIS A 136 -4.25 -1.04 -1.03
CA HIS A 136 -4.85 -2.24 -0.44
C HIS A 136 -5.93 -2.82 -1.35
N VAL A 137 -6.88 -1.99 -1.77
CA VAL A 137 -8.06 -2.41 -2.53
C VAL A 137 -7.68 -2.91 -3.92
N LEU A 138 -6.82 -2.19 -4.64
CA LEU A 138 -6.40 -2.57 -5.99
C LEU A 138 -5.55 -3.85 -5.99
N GLN A 139 -4.70 -4.04 -4.98
CA GLN A 139 -3.97 -5.28 -4.82
C GLN A 139 -4.91 -6.46 -4.51
N LEU A 140 -5.93 -6.22 -3.67
CA LEU A 140 -6.92 -7.24 -3.33
C LEU A 140 -7.75 -7.63 -4.56
N VAL A 141 -8.25 -6.66 -5.33
CA VAL A 141 -8.92 -6.88 -6.63
C VAL A 141 -8.04 -7.73 -7.53
N SER A 142 -6.78 -7.33 -7.73
CA SER A 142 -5.83 -8.04 -8.60
C SER A 142 -5.67 -9.50 -8.17
N SER A 143 -5.64 -9.76 -6.87
CA SER A 143 -5.51 -11.13 -6.35
C SER A 143 -6.72 -12.04 -6.59
N TYR A 144 -7.91 -11.49 -6.82
CA TYR A 144 -9.10 -12.29 -7.18
C TYR A 144 -9.17 -12.66 -8.66
N ILE A 145 -8.38 -12.00 -9.50
CA ILE A 145 -8.40 -12.15 -10.97
C ILE A 145 -7.06 -12.64 -11.51
N ASP A 146 -6.37 -13.48 -10.73
CA ASP A 146 -5.07 -14.08 -11.07
C ASP A 146 -4.00 -13.05 -11.45
N ASN A 147 -4.02 -11.90 -10.77
CA ASN A 147 -3.14 -10.75 -11.05
C ASN A 147 -3.14 -10.34 -12.54
N SER A 148 -4.28 -10.51 -13.23
CA SER A 148 -4.47 -10.02 -14.58
C SER A 148 -4.10 -8.54 -14.66
N ARG A 149 -3.49 -8.13 -15.77
CA ARG A 149 -2.98 -6.75 -15.92
C ARG A 149 -4.12 -5.80 -16.29
N PRO A 150 -4.16 -4.58 -15.73
CA PRO A 150 -5.07 -3.55 -16.23
C PRO A 150 -4.63 -3.12 -17.64
N VAL A 151 -5.59 -2.99 -18.56
CA VAL A 151 -5.34 -2.59 -19.97
C VAL A 151 -6.03 -1.29 -20.37
N LYS A 152 -7.04 -0.86 -19.61
CA LYS A 152 -7.73 0.41 -19.82
C LYS A 152 -8.26 0.94 -18.50
N VAL A 153 -8.06 2.23 -18.24
CA VAL A 153 -8.59 2.94 -17.08
C VAL A 153 -9.29 4.20 -17.55
N GLN A 154 -10.50 4.44 -17.06
CA GLN A 154 -11.21 5.71 -17.20
C GLN A 154 -11.66 6.13 -15.80
N GLY A 155 -11.33 7.36 -15.38
CA GLY A 155 -11.62 7.79 -14.03
C GLY A 155 -11.66 9.30 -13.85
N GLN A 156 -12.06 9.70 -12.65
CA GLN A 156 -12.16 11.07 -12.19
C GLN A 156 -11.60 11.18 -10.76
N ILE A 157 -11.07 12.35 -10.43
CA ILE A 157 -10.57 12.68 -9.09
C ILE A 157 -11.14 14.01 -8.63
N SER A 158 -11.24 14.23 -7.33
CA SER A 158 -11.60 15.53 -6.75
C SER A 158 -10.92 15.78 -5.40
N GLY A 159 -10.80 17.06 -5.04
CA GLY A 159 -10.29 17.53 -3.75
C GLY A 159 -8.76 17.60 -3.69
N ALA A 160 -8.21 18.81 -3.57
CA ALA A 160 -6.77 19.08 -3.60
C ALA A 160 -6.10 19.23 -2.21
N GLY A 161 -6.87 19.14 -1.12
CA GLY A 161 -6.42 19.57 0.21
C GLY A 161 -5.25 18.77 0.82
N GLN A 162 -4.90 17.61 0.26
CA GLN A 162 -3.83 16.73 0.77
C GLN A 162 -2.67 16.57 -0.23
N LEU A 163 -2.64 17.34 -1.32
CA LEU A 163 -1.61 17.22 -2.35
C LEU A 163 -0.21 17.64 -1.85
N ASP A 164 -0.13 18.57 -0.89
CA ASP A 164 1.13 19.04 -0.30
C ASP A 164 1.48 18.32 1.02
N SER A 165 0.87 17.16 1.29
CA SER A 165 1.11 16.38 2.51
C SER A 165 2.32 15.44 2.36
N ALA A 166 2.69 14.77 3.47
CA ALA A 166 3.69 13.70 3.42
C ALA A 166 3.21 12.42 2.68
N GLN A 167 1.93 12.36 2.31
CA GLN A 167 1.30 11.31 1.52
C GLN A 167 0.37 11.95 0.47
N PRO A 168 0.92 12.58 -0.58
CA PRO A 168 0.14 13.31 -1.58
C PRO A 168 -1.00 12.49 -2.19
N SER A 169 -2.21 13.04 -2.19
CA SER A 169 -3.39 12.39 -2.78
C SER A 169 -4.54 13.36 -3.03
N PRO A 170 -5.36 13.14 -4.07
CA PRO A 170 -6.68 13.74 -4.09
C PRO A 170 -7.55 13.22 -2.93
N ALA A 171 -8.59 13.95 -2.55
CA ALA A 171 -9.51 13.51 -1.50
C ALA A 171 -10.39 12.33 -1.96
N ASN A 172 -10.76 12.31 -3.24
CA ASN A 172 -11.62 11.30 -3.83
C ASN A 172 -11.10 10.84 -5.20
N ALA A 173 -11.41 9.58 -5.55
CA ALA A 173 -11.18 9.04 -6.88
C ALA A 173 -12.25 7.99 -7.23
N THR A 174 -12.67 7.95 -8.50
CA THR A 174 -13.49 6.87 -9.04
C THR A 174 -12.93 6.44 -10.40
N ALA A 175 -12.99 5.15 -10.70
CA ALA A 175 -12.55 4.65 -12.00
C ALA A 175 -13.24 3.35 -12.41
N LEU A 176 -13.39 3.17 -13.71
CA LEU A 176 -13.65 1.89 -14.35
C LEU A 176 -12.34 1.36 -14.94
N VAL A 177 -11.93 0.16 -14.52
CA VAL A 177 -10.73 -0.52 -14.98
C VAL A 177 -11.11 -1.77 -15.76
N THR A 178 -10.61 -1.90 -16.99
CA THR A 178 -10.70 -3.15 -17.77
C THR A 178 -9.38 -3.89 -17.67
N TYR A 179 -9.44 -5.17 -17.36
CA TYR A 179 -8.29 -6.07 -17.26
C TYR A 179 -8.13 -6.93 -18.51
N ALA A 180 -6.91 -7.46 -18.73
CA ALA A 180 -6.55 -8.26 -19.91
C ALA A 180 -7.41 -9.53 -20.07
N ASN A 181 -7.85 -10.12 -18.97
CA ASN A 181 -8.78 -11.26 -18.96
C ASN A 181 -10.25 -10.86 -19.24
N GLY A 182 -10.53 -9.60 -19.56
CA GLY A 182 -11.87 -9.08 -19.88
C GLY A 182 -12.70 -8.68 -18.67
N VAL A 183 -12.25 -8.91 -17.43
CA VAL A 183 -12.97 -8.49 -16.23
C VAL A 183 -12.97 -6.96 -16.13
N GLN A 184 -14.14 -6.40 -15.82
CA GLN A 184 -14.30 -4.98 -15.52
C GLN A 184 -14.42 -4.78 -14.01
N VAL A 185 -13.79 -3.72 -13.52
CA VAL A 185 -13.79 -3.35 -12.11
C VAL A 185 -14.15 -1.89 -11.95
N SER A 186 -15.16 -1.60 -11.15
CA SER A 186 -15.45 -0.24 -10.68
C SER A 186 -14.79 -0.02 -9.32
N VAL A 187 -14.05 1.06 -9.18
CA VAL A 187 -13.43 1.47 -7.92
C VAL A 187 -13.88 2.85 -7.50
N ALA A 188 -14.09 3.05 -6.19
CA ALA A 188 -14.42 4.35 -5.62
C ALA A 188 -13.71 4.56 -4.28
N PHE A 189 -13.09 5.72 -4.12
CA PHE A 189 -12.28 6.11 -2.97
C PHE A 189 -12.67 7.50 -2.48
N GLY A 190 -12.54 7.70 -1.17
CA GLY A 190 -12.79 8.99 -0.54
C GLY A 190 -14.23 9.17 -0.06
N PRO A 191 -14.45 10.17 0.81
CA PRO A 191 -15.68 10.31 1.57
C PRO A 191 -16.90 10.70 0.73
N GLU A 192 -16.69 11.28 -0.47
CA GLU A 192 -17.75 11.78 -1.36
C GLU A 192 -18.07 10.82 -2.51
N MET A 193 -17.11 10.03 -2.98
CA MET A 193 -17.31 9.12 -4.12
C MET A 193 -17.60 7.67 -3.69
N ALA A 194 -17.02 7.20 -2.59
CA ALA A 194 -17.26 5.83 -2.14
C ALA A 194 -18.66 5.69 -1.49
N PRO A 195 -19.42 4.63 -1.83
CA PRO A 195 -20.76 4.42 -1.29
C PRO A 195 -20.74 4.26 0.23
N THR A 196 -21.79 4.73 0.89
CA THR A 196 -22.03 4.48 2.31
C THR A 196 -22.87 3.21 2.45
N CYS A 197 -22.34 2.21 3.16
CA CYS A 197 -23.18 1.11 3.61
C CYS A 197 -23.89 1.56 4.90
N ALA A 198 -25.18 1.90 4.81
CA ALA A 198 -26.01 2.00 6.00
C ALA A 198 -26.27 0.57 6.48
N THR A 199 -25.51 0.08 7.46
CA THR A 199 -25.86 -1.13 8.19
C THR A 199 -27.14 -0.87 8.99
N ARG A 200 -28.30 -1.02 8.33
CA ARG A 200 -29.56 -1.24 9.03
C ARG A 200 -29.47 -2.67 9.58
N TYR A 201 -29.14 -2.78 10.86
CA TYR A 201 -29.36 -4.04 11.58
C TYR A 201 -30.84 -4.37 11.46
N TRP A 202 -31.17 -5.41 10.68
CA TRP A 202 -32.45 -6.06 10.79
C TRP A 202 -32.48 -6.73 12.16
N LYS A 203 -32.99 -6.02 13.18
CA LYS A 203 -33.41 -6.68 14.42
C LYS A 203 -34.46 -7.71 14.00
N GLN A 204 -34.13 -9.00 14.11
CA GLN A 204 -35.13 -10.04 14.03
C GLN A 204 -36.21 -9.74 15.08
N PRO A 205 -37.51 -9.73 14.74
CA PRO A 205 -38.55 -9.69 15.74
C PRO A 205 -38.42 -10.94 16.61
N THR A 206 -38.32 -10.75 17.92
CA THR A 206 -38.46 -11.80 18.94
C THR A 206 -39.86 -12.36 18.95
#